data_AF-A0ABD1QLC5-F1
#
_entry.id   AF-A0ABD1QLC5-F1
#
_cell.length_a   1.000
_cell.length_b   1.000
_cell.length_c   1.000
_cell.angle_alpha   90.00
_cell.angle_beta   90.00
_cell.angle_gamma   90.00
#
_symmetry.space_group_name_H-M   'P 1'
#
loop_
_entity.id
_entity.type
_entity.pdbx_description
1 polymer ?
#
loop_
_entity_poly.entity_id
_entity_poly.type
_entity_poly.pdbx_seq_one_letter_code
_entity_poly.pdbx_strand_id
1 'polypeptide(L)'
;MVAVSLGTDTDGSIICPSSFNSVVGIKPTVGLTSRAGVIPVTPRQDTIGPICRTVSDAVYVLDAIVGFDYNDAEATQKVSKYIPAGGYVQFLKANGLNGKRLGIVRDPFFKFSDKLVAQAFQNHLETFR
;
A
#
# COMPACT_ATOMS: atom_id res chain seq x y z
N MET A 1 5.75 16.37 -13.71
CA MET A 1 6.21 15.78 -12.43
C MET A 1 5.41 16.39 -11.29
N VAL A 2 5.12 15.62 -10.24
CA VAL A 2 4.31 16.03 -9.07
C VAL A 2 4.99 15.61 -7.76
N ALA A 3 4.61 16.22 -6.64
CA ALA A 3 5.13 15.84 -5.32
C ALA A 3 4.58 14.48 -4.85
N VAL A 4 3.28 14.26 -5.05
CA VAL A 4 2.54 13.04 -4.73
C VAL A 4 1.49 12.78 -5.81
N SER A 5 1.06 11.54 -5.96
CA SER A 5 -0.01 11.16 -6.89
C SER A 5 -0.91 10.08 -6.29
N LEU A 6 -2.11 9.95 -6.84
CA LEU A 6 -3.03 8.85 -6.54
C LEU A 6 -3.07 7.90 -7.73
N GLY A 7 -3.16 6.61 -7.44
CA GLY A 7 -3.49 5.56 -8.40
C GLY A 7 -4.72 4.80 -7.95
N THR A 8 -5.33 4.08 -8.89
CA THR A 8 -6.31 3.03 -8.59
C THR A 8 -5.62 1.68 -8.74
N ASP A 9 -6.00 0.71 -7.92
CA ASP A 9 -5.48 -0.65 -7.98
C ASP A 9 -6.63 -1.65 -7.92
N THR A 10 -6.69 -2.51 -8.93
CA THR A 10 -7.59 -3.66 -9.00
C THR A 10 -6.81 -4.96 -8.87
N ASP A 11 -5.70 -5.05 -9.61
CA ASP A 11 -4.82 -6.21 -9.68
C ASP A 11 -3.35 -5.79 -9.93
N GLY A 12 -2.86 -4.88 -9.10
CA GLY A 12 -1.48 -4.40 -9.11
C GLY A 12 -1.27 -3.03 -9.75
N SER A 13 -2.32 -2.31 -10.14
CA SER A 13 -2.19 -1.04 -10.88
C SER A 13 -1.58 0.13 -10.08
N ILE A 14 -1.37 0.00 -8.76
CA ILE A 14 -0.50 0.87 -7.94
C ILE A 14 0.87 0.22 -7.74
N ILE A 15 0.91 -1.03 -7.28
CA ILE A 15 2.16 -1.67 -6.84
C ILE A 15 3.10 -2.03 -8.01
N CYS A 16 2.57 -2.47 -9.15
CA CYS A 16 3.36 -2.81 -10.33
C CYS A 16 4.08 -1.57 -10.88
N PRO A 17 3.41 -0.47 -11.28
CA PRO A 17 4.13 0.69 -11.79
C PRO A 17 5.06 1.30 -10.74
N SER A 18 4.72 1.20 -9.44
CA SER A 18 5.63 1.67 -8.38
C SER A 18 6.93 0.88 -8.33
N SER A 19 6.84 -0.44 -8.44
CA SER A 19 8.00 -1.34 -8.55
C SER A 19 8.88 -1.03 -9.77
N PHE A 20 8.27 -0.86 -10.95
CA PHE A 20 8.99 -0.57 -12.18
C PHE A 20 9.64 0.82 -12.22
N ASN A 21 9.15 1.77 -11.43
CA ASN A 21 9.62 3.17 -11.44
C ASN A 21 10.37 3.57 -10.17
N SER A 22 10.74 2.62 -9.30
CA SER A 22 11.49 2.89 -8.07
C SER A 22 10.84 3.94 -7.17
N VAL A 23 9.51 3.85 -7.01
CA VAL A 23 8.71 4.70 -6.12
C VAL A 23 7.92 3.84 -5.14
N VAL A 24 7.36 4.47 -4.11
CA VAL A 24 6.52 3.80 -3.11
C VAL A 24 5.06 3.88 -3.53
N GLY A 25 4.43 2.72 -3.69
CA GLY A 25 3.00 2.59 -3.90
C GLY A 25 2.35 1.84 -2.74
N ILE A 26 1.27 2.38 -2.18
CA ILE A 26 0.47 1.68 -1.18
C ILE A 26 -0.87 1.33 -1.81
N LYS A 27 -1.15 0.03 -1.95
CA LYS A 27 -2.50 -0.47 -2.18
C LYS A 27 -3.18 -0.70 -0.82
N PRO A 28 -4.15 0.14 -0.41
CA PRO A 28 -4.76 -0.05 0.89
C PRO A 28 -5.69 -1.27 0.95
N THR A 29 -6.22 -1.55 2.13
CA THR A 29 -7.31 -2.50 2.32
C THR A 29 -8.51 -2.04 1.50
N VAL A 30 -9.18 -2.97 0.80
CA VAL A 30 -10.38 -2.65 0.00
C VAL A 30 -11.42 -1.99 0.90
N GLY A 31 -11.94 -0.84 0.46
CA GLY A 31 -12.89 -0.02 1.23
C GLY A 31 -12.27 0.90 2.28
N LEU A 32 -10.94 0.93 2.45
CA LEU A 32 -10.30 1.88 3.37
C LEU A 32 -10.35 3.34 2.85
N THR A 33 -10.31 3.50 1.53
CA THR A 33 -10.46 4.76 0.80
C THR A 33 -11.72 4.70 -0.05
N SER A 34 -12.46 5.80 -0.15
CA SER A 34 -13.66 5.87 -1.01
C SER A 34 -13.33 5.64 -2.48
N ARG A 35 -14.25 5.01 -3.20
CA ARG A 35 -14.24 4.87 -4.67
C ARG A 35 -15.25 5.78 -5.35
N ALA A 36 -15.90 6.68 -4.60
CA ALA A 36 -16.80 7.65 -5.19
C ALA A 36 -16.08 8.49 -6.26
N GLY A 37 -16.67 8.55 -7.46
CA GLY A 37 -16.09 9.25 -8.61
C GLY A 37 -15.01 8.49 -9.38
N VAL A 38 -14.62 7.29 -8.93
CA VAL A 38 -13.69 6.41 -9.66
C VAL A 38 -14.48 5.58 -10.68
N ILE A 39 -13.97 5.48 -11.91
CA ILE A 39 -14.54 4.60 -12.93
C ILE A 39 -14.28 3.14 -12.51
N PRO A 40 -15.32 2.33 -12.26
CA PRO A 40 -15.15 1.02 -11.65
C PRO A 40 -14.63 -0.04 -12.63
N VAL A 41 -13.81 -0.95 -12.12
CA VAL A 41 -13.47 -2.23 -12.77
C VAL A 41 -14.13 -3.39 -12.01
N THR A 42 -13.95 -3.48 -10.70
CA THR A 42 -14.63 -4.45 -9.84
C THR A 42 -14.79 -3.94 -8.40
N PRO A 43 -16.03 -3.90 -7.88
CA PRO A 43 -16.27 -3.46 -6.50
C PRO A 43 -15.58 -4.29 -5.42
N ARG A 44 -15.09 -5.48 -5.76
CA ARG A 44 -14.48 -6.40 -4.79
C ARG A 44 -12.97 -6.19 -4.63
N GLN A 45 -12.33 -5.46 -5.52
CA GLN A 45 -10.87 -5.31 -5.51
C GLN A 45 -10.41 -3.85 -5.65
N ASP A 46 -11.20 -3.01 -6.33
CA ASP A 46 -10.82 -1.62 -6.59
C ASP A 46 -10.54 -0.86 -5.29
N THR A 47 -9.40 -0.19 -5.27
CA THR A 47 -8.98 0.69 -4.18
C THR A 47 -8.12 1.83 -4.71
N ILE A 48 -8.06 2.92 -3.94
CA ILE A 48 -7.34 4.14 -4.32
C ILE A 48 -6.19 4.26 -3.34
N GLY A 49 -5.00 4.56 -3.84
CA GLY A 49 -3.85 4.67 -2.96
C GLY A 49 -2.76 5.58 -3.51
N PRO A 50 -1.83 5.99 -2.63
CA PRO A 50 -0.77 6.91 -2.98
C PRO A 50 0.34 6.22 -3.76
N ILE A 51 0.92 6.97 -4.72
CA ILE A 51 2.21 6.71 -5.35
C ILE A 51 3.10 7.93 -5.09
N CYS A 52 4.17 7.73 -4.32
CA CYS A 52 5.04 8.78 -3.78
C CYS A 52 6.52 8.37 -3.78
N ARG A 53 7.44 9.32 -3.57
CA ARG A 53 8.89 9.03 -3.54
C ARG A 53 9.36 8.36 -2.25
N THR A 54 8.66 8.55 -1.15
CA THR A 54 9.05 8.02 0.17
C THR A 54 7.87 7.33 0.86
N VAL A 55 8.17 6.42 1.80
CA VAL A 55 7.16 5.77 2.64
C VAL A 55 6.43 6.80 3.49
N SER A 56 7.15 7.80 4.02
CA SER A 56 6.56 8.88 4.80
C SER A 56 5.52 9.65 3.99
N ASP A 57 5.85 10.10 2.77
CA ASP A 57 4.91 10.81 1.90
C ASP A 57 3.68 9.96 1.59
N ALA A 58 3.89 8.69 1.24
CA ALA A 58 2.78 7.77 0.96
C ALA A 58 1.85 7.60 2.18
N VAL A 59 2.41 7.49 3.39
CA VAL A 59 1.60 7.37 4.62
C VAL A 59 0.87 8.67 4.94
N TYR A 60 1.47 9.85 4.75
CA TYR A 60 0.78 11.13 4.93
C TYR A 60 -0.38 11.29 3.95
N VAL A 61 -0.19 10.91 2.68
CA VAL A 61 -1.27 10.96 1.68
C VAL A 61 -2.36 9.94 2.01
N LEU A 62 -1.99 8.71 2.42
CA LEU A 62 -2.95 7.71 2.87
C LEU A 62 -3.81 8.27 4.00
N ASP A 63 -3.19 8.83 5.05
CA ASP A 63 -3.91 9.45 6.18
C ASP A 63 -4.89 10.54 5.78
N ALA A 64 -4.59 11.28 4.72
CA ALA A 64 -5.47 12.33 4.22
C ALA A 64 -6.70 11.78 3.47
N ILE A 65 -6.65 10.56 2.93
CA ILE A 65 -7.71 10.01 2.05
C ILE A 65 -8.47 8.82 2.64
N VAL A 66 -7.99 8.22 3.73
CA VAL A 66 -8.72 7.15 4.42
C VAL A 66 -9.94 7.70 5.15
N GLY A 67 -11.04 6.94 5.15
CA GLY A 67 -12.22 7.37 5.89
C GLY A 67 -13.52 6.75 5.42
N PHE A 68 -14.54 6.96 6.23
CA PHE A 68 -15.92 6.74 5.82
C PHE A 68 -16.31 7.80 4.79
N ASP A 69 -16.97 7.37 3.72
CA ASP A 69 -17.61 8.25 2.75
C ASP A 69 -19.05 7.80 2.54
N TYR A 70 -20.00 8.72 2.66
CA TYR A 70 -21.42 8.47 2.44
C TYR A 70 -21.70 8.03 0.98
N ASN A 71 -20.93 8.54 0.02
CA ASN A 71 -21.09 8.20 -1.40
C ASN A 71 -20.53 6.80 -1.75
N ASP A 72 -19.79 6.17 -0.84
CA ASP A 72 -19.31 4.79 -0.94
C ASP A 72 -19.45 4.08 0.42
N ALA A 73 -20.63 4.24 1.03
CA ALA A 73 -20.88 3.73 2.37
C ALA A 73 -20.77 2.20 2.43
N GLU A 74 -21.15 1.51 1.35
CA GLU A 74 -21.07 0.05 1.24
C GLU A 74 -19.65 -0.47 1.46
N ALA A 75 -18.64 0.18 0.86
CA ALA A 75 -17.25 -0.22 1.03
C ALA A 75 -16.64 0.33 2.33
N THR A 76 -16.91 1.59 2.67
CA THR A 76 -16.12 2.31 3.69
C THR A 76 -16.65 2.16 5.12
N GLN A 77 -17.93 1.84 5.32
CA GLN A 77 -18.55 1.84 6.66
C GLN A 77 -17.92 0.84 7.63
N LYS A 78 -17.59 -0.37 7.17
CA LYS A 78 -17.01 -1.40 8.05
C LYS A 78 -15.52 -1.12 8.29
N VAL A 79 -14.78 -0.76 7.25
CA VAL A 79 -13.32 -0.64 7.28
C VAL A 79 -12.87 0.61 8.04
N SER A 80 -13.63 1.71 7.96
CA SER A 80 -13.33 2.95 8.69
C SER A 80 -13.23 2.78 10.21
N LYS A 81 -13.91 1.78 10.79
CA LYS A 81 -13.82 1.43 12.22
C LYS A 81 -12.43 0.95 12.64
N TYR A 82 -11.60 0.52 11.70
CA TYR A 82 -10.24 0.04 11.92
C TYR A 82 -9.19 1.11 11.66
N ILE A 83 -9.59 2.34 11.33
CA ILE A 83 -8.65 3.47 11.21
C ILE A 83 -8.15 3.79 12.63
N PRO A 84 -6.83 3.78 12.86
CA PRO A 84 -6.26 4.04 14.19
C PRO A 84 -6.60 5.46 14.67
N ALA A 85 -6.91 5.58 15.96
CA ALA A 85 -7.00 6.89 16.59
C ALA A 85 -5.65 7.60 16.49
N GLY A 86 -5.60 8.75 15.80
CA GLY A 86 -4.35 9.46 15.49
C GLY A 86 -3.71 9.13 14.13
N GLY A 87 -4.40 8.37 13.27
CA GLY A 87 -3.96 8.09 11.89
C GLY A 87 -2.85 7.05 11.78
N TYR A 88 -2.40 6.77 10.57
CA TYR A 88 -1.31 5.87 10.22
C TYR A 88 0.07 6.52 10.37
N VAL A 89 0.17 7.85 10.31
CA VAL A 89 1.44 8.58 10.50
C VAL A 89 2.12 8.24 11.82
N GLN A 90 1.36 7.95 12.88
CA GLN A 90 1.89 7.55 14.19
C GLN A 90 2.75 6.27 14.16
N PHE A 91 2.64 5.47 13.09
CA PHE A 91 3.41 4.24 12.90
C PHE A 91 4.69 4.42 12.10
N LEU A 92 5.00 5.63 11.62
CA LEU A 92 6.28 5.97 11.00
C LEU A 92 7.40 6.01 12.05
N LYS A 93 7.89 4.83 12.44
CA LYS A 93 8.94 4.65 13.44
C LYS A 93 10.16 4.04 12.78
N ALA A 94 11.32 4.71 12.85
CA ALA A 94 12.57 4.22 12.28
C ALA A 94 12.92 2.80 12.75
N ASN A 95 12.68 2.50 14.02
CA ASN A 95 12.93 1.18 14.63
C ASN A 95 11.65 0.33 14.75
N GLY A 96 10.62 0.60 13.93
CA GLY A 96 9.30 -0.03 14.04
C GLY A 96 9.30 -1.55 13.87
N LEU A 97 10.33 -2.09 13.21
CA LEU A 97 10.50 -3.52 12.97
C LEU A 97 11.14 -4.28 14.14
N ASN A 98 11.68 -3.59 15.15
CA ASN A 98 12.32 -4.25 16.29
C ASN A 98 11.33 -5.20 17.00
N GLY A 99 11.76 -6.46 17.15
CA GLY A 99 10.96 -7.53 17.75
C GLY A 99 9.75 -7.98 16.93
N LYS A 100 9.61 -7.55 15.66
CA LYS A 100 8.51 -7.99 14.78
C LYS A 100 8.85 -9.31 14.11
N ARG A 101 7.83 -10.15 13.93
CA ARG A 101 7.93 -11.42 13.19
C ARG A 101 7.58 -11.18 11.74
N LEU A 102 8.51 -11.46 10.82
CA LEU A 102 8.30 -11.34 9.38
C LEU A 102 8.12 -12.73 8.77
N GLY A 103 7.00 -12.95 8.08
CA GLY A 103 6.72 -14.18 7.34
C GLY A 103 7.16 -14.05 5.89
N ILE A 104 7.95 -15.02 5.40
CA ILE A 104 8.44 -15.04 4.00
C ILE A 104 7.73 -16.18 3.28
N VAL A 105 6.78 -15.85 2.40
CA VAL A 105 6.07 -16.82 1.57
C VAL A 105 6.95 -17.18 0.37
N ARG A 106 7.56 -18.37 0.34
CA ARG A 106 8.52 -18.76 -0.72
C ARG A 106 7.90 -19.48 -1.92
N ASP A 107 6.82 -20.23 -1.72
CA ASP A 107 6.13 -20.99 -2.77
C ASP A 107 4.63 -20.66 -2.69
N PRO A 108 3.90 -20.50 -3.81
CA PRO A 108 4.37 -20.54 -5.22
C PRO A 108 4.86 -19.20 -5.77
N PHE A 109 4.74 -18.12 -5.00
CA PHE A 109 4.90 -16.76 -5.51
C PHE A 109 6.35 -16.28 -5.66
N PHE A 110 7.32 -17.03 -5.12
CA PHE A 110 8.72 -16.61 -5.01
C PHE A 110 9.67 -17.51 -5.82
N LYS A 111 9.30 -17.75 -7.09
CA LYS A 111 10.16 -18.37 -8.10
C LYS A 111 10.72 -17.28 -9.02
N PHE A 112 11.78 -16.61 -8.58
CA PHE A 112 12.47 -15.64 -9.43
C PHE A 112 13.15 -16.37 -10.60
N SER A 113 12.80 -16.00 -11.82
CA SER A 113 13.56 -16.39 -13.02
C SER A 113 14.88 -15.64 -13.12
N ASP A 114 14.93 -14.42 -12.58
CA ASP A 114 16.10 -13.55 -12.58
C ASP A 114 16.92 -13.70 -11.28
N LYS A 115 18.19 -14.10 -11.42
CA LYS A 115 19.13 -14.27 -10.30
C LYS A 115 19.46 -12.94 -9.61
N LEU A 116 19.47 -11.82 -10.32
CA LEU A 116 19.76 -10.50 -9.74
C LEU A 116 18.63 -10.06 -8.81
N VAL A 117 17.38 -10.23 -9.22
CA VAL A 117 16.21 -9.93 -8.39
C VAL A 117 16.18 -10.83 -7.15
N ALA A 118 16.48 -12.13 -7.33
CA ALA A 118 16.59 -13.06 -6.21
C ALA A 118 17.66 -12.64 -5.20
N GLN A 119 18.85 -12.24 -5.68
CA GLN A 119 19.95 -11.79 -4.83
C GLN A 119 19.61 -10.48 -4.12
N ALA A 120 19.08 -9.49 -4.84
CA ALA A 120 18.66 -8.22 -4.26
C ALA A 120 17.63 -8.45 -3.14
N PHE A 121 16.64 -9.31 -3.38
CA PHE A 121 15.65 -9.69 -2.38
C PHE A 121 16.30 -10.32 -1.12
N GLN A 122 17.22 -11.28 -1.29
CA GLN A 122 17.93 -11.88 -0.15
C GLN A 122 18.73 -10.84 0.65
N ASN A 123 19.45 -9.94 -0.02
CA ASN A 123 20.22 -8.88 0.64
C ASN A 123 19.30 -7.95 1.46
N HIS A 124 18.09 -7.66 0.98
CA HIS A 124 17.14 -6.82 1.73
C HIS A 124 16.66 -7.50 3.02
N LEU A 125 16.61 -8.84 3.07
CA LEU A 125 16.27 -9.55 4.30
C LEU A 125 17.31 -9.36 5.40
N GLU A 126 18.57 -9.12 5.04
CA GLU A 126 19.64 -8.80 5.99
C GLU A 126 19.49 -7.38 6.55
N THR A 127 18.85 -6.47 5.80
CA THR A 127 18.56 -5.10 6.28
C THR A 127 17.49 -5.08 7.38
N PHE A 128 16.65 -6.12 7.46
CA PHE A 128 15.60 -6.23 8.49
C PHE A 128 16.05 -6.93 9.77
N ARG A 129 17.29 -7.46 9.81
CA ARG A 129 17.88 -8.14 10.98
C ARG A 129 18.66 -7.18 11.85
#